data_AF-A0A2M6WN94-F1
#
_entry.id   AF-A0A2M6WN94-F1
#
_cell.length_a   1.000
_cell.length_b   1.000
_cell.length_c   1.000
_cell.angle_alpha   90.00
_cell.angle_beta   90.00
_cell.angle_gamma   90.00
#
_symmetry.space_group_name_H-M   'P 1'
#
loop_
_entity.id
_entity.type
_entity.pdbx_description
1 polymer ?
#
loop_
_entity_poly.entity_id
_entity_poly.type
_entity_poly.pdbx_seq_one_letter_code
_entity_poly.pdbx_strand_id
1 'polypeptide(L)'
;MVINDPIGKSITLRKSKFKVIGVAKTKGATMGMDFDDYIYVPVRTLQKRIMGIDYLMYMVHQFRSASVVADTAEEIKYVLRTNHDITDHSKDDFRVSTMEDMMKTLT
;
A
#
# COMPACT_ATOMS: atom_id res chain seq x y z
N MET A 1 26.60 -5.82 20.81
CA MET A 1 26.44 -4.89 19.68
C MET A 1 25.22 -4.05 19.97
N VAL A 2 25.39 -2.76 20.27
CA VAL A 2 24.27 -1.88 20.62
C VAL A 2 23.52 -1.59 19.32
N ILE A 3 22.46 -2.35 19.06
CA ILE A 3 21.42 -1.92 18.12
C ILE A 3 20.92 -0.59 18.67
N ASN A 4 21.33 0.48 17.99
CA ASN A 4 21.05 1.84 18.39
C ASN A 4 19.54 2.04 18.30
N ASP A 5 18.82 1.83 19.41
CA ASP A 5 17.36 1.88 19.46
C ASP A 5 16.88 3.12 18.68
N PRO A 6 16.17 2.92 17.55
CA PRO A 6 15.73 4.04 16.72
C PRO A 6 14.55 4.77 17.35
N ILE A 7 13.86 4.17 18.33
CA ILE A 7 12.69 4.77 18.97
C ILE A 7 13.08 6.10 19.63
N GLY A 8 12.26 7.13 19.40
CA GLY A 8 12.50 8.49 19.90
C GLY A 8 13.46 9.33 19.06
N LYS A 9 14.24 8.72 18.16
CA LYS A 9 15.12 9.46 17.25
C LYS A 9 14.32 10.13 16.14
N SER A 10 14.90 11.19 15.58
CA SER A 10 14.32 11.92 14.45
C SER A 10 14.94 11.46 13.14
N ILE A 11 14.10 11.20 12.14
CA ILE A 11 14.48 10.96 10.75
C ILE A 11 13.94 12.08 9.87
N THR A 12 14.61 12.36 8.75
CA THR A 12 14.14 13.35 7.78
C THR A 12 13.62 12.64 6.55
N LEU A 13 12.34 12.86 6.22
CA LEU A 13 11.73 12.39 4.97
C LEU A 13 11.48 13.61 4.08
N ARG A 14 12.15 13.66 2.93
CA ARG A 14 12.24 14.83 2.05
C ARG A 14 12.71 16.08 2.83
N LYS A 15 11.78 16.98 3.19
CA LYS A 15 12.05 18.24 3.91
C LYS A 15 11.43 18.28 5.31
N SER A 16 10.80 17.19 5.75
CA SER A 16 10.07 17.11 7.02
C SER A 16 10.75 16.17 8.00
N LYS A 17 10.85 16.58 9.27
CA LYS A 17 11.35 15.74 10.36
C LYS A 17 10.21 14.92 10.99
N PHE A 18 10.48 13.64 11.24
CA PHE A 18 9.57 12.70 11.88
C PHE A 18 10.26 12.01 13.05
N LYS A 19 9.53 11.73 14.12
CA LYS A 19 10.00 10.94 15.25
C LYS A 19 9.62 9.48 15.05
N VAL A 20 10.57 8.58 15.25
CA VAL A 20 10.33 7.13 15.25
C VAL A 20 9.58 6.76 16.54
N ILE A 21 8.44 6.07 16.40
CA ILE A 21 7.59 5.66 17.54
C ILE A 21 7.58 4.14 17.77
N GLY A 22 8.17 3.37 16.86
CA GLY A 22 8.21 1.91 16.95
C GLY A 22 9.00 1.31 15.79
N VAL A 23 9.29 0.02 15.91
CA VAL A 23 10.01 -0.78 14.89
C VAL A 23 9.15 -2.00 14.60
N ALA A 24 8.92 -2.27 13.32
CA ALA A 24 8.20 -3.46 12.90
C ALA A 24 9.05 -4.72 13.15
N LYS A 25 8.40 -5.86 13.38
CA LYS A 25 9.11 -7.14 13.43
C LYS A 25 9.70 -7.44 12.05
N THR A 26 10.95 -7.90 12.03
CA THR A 26 11.64 -8.40 10.84
C THR A 26 10.79 -9.43 10.11
N LYS A 27 10.59 -9.20 8.81
CA LYS A 27 9.85 -10.08 7.91
C LYS A 27 10.75 -10.67 6.83
N GLY A 28 11.88 -10.03 6.52
CA GLY A 28 12.82 -10.44 5.49
C GLY A 28 12.33 -10.19 4.07
N ALA A 29 13.20 -10.48 3.10
CA ALA A 29 12.86 -10.36 1.69
C ALA A 29 11.93 -11.49 1.23
N THR A 30 10.85 -11.13 0.53
CA THR A 30 9.90 -12.08 -0.06
C THR A 30 9.40 -11.53 -1.38
N MET A 31 9.26 -12.38 -2.41
CA MET A 31 8.76 -11.99 -3.74
C MET A 31 9.54 -10.82 -4.36
N GLY A 32 10.87 -10.79 -4.15
CA GLY A 32 11.75 -9.72 -4.65
C GLY A 32 11.66 -8.39 -3.92
N MET A 33 10.85 -8.29 -2.85
CA MET A 33 10.74 -7.08 -2.02
C MET A 33 11.32 -7.31 -0.64
N ASP A 34 12.17 -6.40 -0.17
CA ASP A 34 12.65 -6.38 1.21
C ASP A 34 11.73 -5.50 2.06
N PHE A 35 10.93 -6.13 2.92
CA PHE A 35 10.00 -5.43 3.79
C PHE A 35 10.68 -4.78 5.01
N ASP A 36 11.94 -5.11 5.28
CA ASP A 36 12.67 -4.59 6.43
C ASP A 36 13.21 -3.17 6.16
N ASP A 37 13.26 -2.75 4.89
CA ASP A 37 13.67 -1.41 4.47
C ASP A 37 12.49 -0.41 4.34
N TYR A 38 11.29 -0.78 4.81
CA TYR A 38 10.09 0.06 4.69
C TYR A 38 9.86 0.95 5.91
N ILE A 39 9.41 2.18 5.65
CA ILE A 39 8.96 3.13 6.68
C ILE A 39 7.45 3.31 6.57
N TYR A 40 6.74 3.10 7.67
CA TYR A 40 5.30 3.31 7.77
C TYR A 40 4.99 4.68 8.38
N VAL A 41 4.12 5.44 7.71
CA VAL A 41 3.65 6.76 8.14
C VAL A 41 2.14 6.82 7.93
N PRO A 42 1.36 7.51 8.80
CA PRO A 42 -0.06 7.68 8.56
C PRO A 42 -0.36 8.28 7.18
N VAL A 43 -1.29 7.68 6.44
CA VAL A 43 -1.59 8.02 5.04
C VAL A 43 -1.85 9.52 4.82
N ARG A 44 -2.67 10.14 5.70
CA ARG A 44 -2.98 11.57 5.63
C ARG A 44 -1.75 12.45 5.82
N THR A 45 -0.79 12.01 6.62
CA THR A 45 0.47 12.73 6.86
C THR A 45 1.35 12.67 5.62
N LEU A 46 1.48 11.51 4.99
CA LEU A 46 2.23 11.34 3.75
C LEU A 46 1.62 12.18 2.62
N GLN A 47 0.31 12.07 2.41
CA GLN A 47 -0.45 12.84 1.42
C GLN A 47 -0.26 14.34 1.58
N LYS A 48 -0.55 14.90 2.77
CA LYS A 48 -0.58 16.35 2.99
C LYS A 48 0.80 16.98 3.18
N ARG A 49 1.71 16.33 3.92
CA ARG A 49 3.00 16.95 4.31
C ARG A 49 4.16 16.61 3.39
N ILE A 50 4.08 15.51 2.64
CA ILE A 50 5.20 15.01 1.85
C ILE A 50 4.90 15.04 0.35
N MET A 51 3.71 14.58 -0.05
CA MET A 51 3.38 14.37 -1.46
C MET A 51 2.59 15.52 -2.10
N GLY A 52 1.74 16.22 -1.33
CA GLY A 52 0.86 17.26 -1.86
C GLY A 52 -0.28 16.70 -2.72
N ILE A 53 -0.75 15.50 -2.42
CA ILE A 53 -1.85 14.84 -3.13
C ILE A 53 -3.02 14.55 -2.18
N ASP A 54 -4.20 14.29 -2.73
CA ASP A 54 -5.42 13.95 -2.02
C ASP A 54 -6.04 12.59 -2.43
N TYR A 55 -5.42 11.88 -3.38
CA TYR A 55 -5.83 10.54 -3.83
C TYR A 55 -4.96 9.42 -3.24
N LEU A 56 -5.42 8.17 -3.34
CA LEU A 56 -4.70 6.96 -2.93
C LEU A 56 -4.01 6.33 -4.13
N MET A 57 -2.73 5.96 -3.98
CA MET A 57 -1.99 5.26 -5.06
C MET A 57 -2.18 3.75 -5.03
N TYR A 58 -2.41 3.17 -3.85
CA TYR A 58 -2.52 1.73 -3.67
C TYR A 58 -3.40 1.40 -2.47
N MET A 59 -4.18 0.32 -2.60
CA MET A 59 -5.05 -0.18 -1.54
C MET A 59 -4.91 -1.69 -1.45
N VAL A 60 -4.74 -2.19 -0.22
CA VAL A 60 -4.73 -3.63 0.08
C VAL A 60 -6.02 -3.96 0.80
N HIS A 61 -6.74 -4.96 0.32
CA HIS A 61 -7.99 -5.42 0.88
C HIS A 61 -7.80 -6.80 1.51
N GLN A 62 -8.41 -7.01 2.68
CA GLN A 62 -8.48 -8.31 3.32
C GLN A 62 -9.88 -8.88 3.14
N PHE A 63 -9.96 -10.15 2.77
CA PHE A 63 -11.21 -10.84 2.49
C PHE A 63 -11.58 -11.80 3.62
N ARG A 64 -12.88 -12.09 3.75
CA ARG A 64 -13.40 -13.04 4.76
C ARG A 64 -13.01 -14.48 4.44
N SER A 65 -12.95 -14.84 3.16
CA SER A 65 -12.57 -16.17 2.68
C SER A 65 -12.01 -16.09 1.25
N ALA A 66 -11.32 -17.14 0.81
CA ALA A 66 -10.82 -17.24 -0.56
C ALA A 66 -11.96 -17.35 -1.60
N SER A 67 -13.11 -17.90 -1.21
CA SER A 67 -14.25 -18.14 -2.10
C SER A 67 -14.92 -16.86 -2.61
N VAL A 68 -14.72 -15.71 -1.95
CA VAL A 68 -15.35 -14.43 -2.32
C VAL A 68 -14.42 -13.49 -3.08
N VAL A 69 -13.17 -13.90 -3.33
CA VAL A 69 -12.13 -13.00 -3.87
C VAL A 69 -12.48 -12.48 -5.27
N ALA A 70 -12.94 -13.36 -6.16
CA ALA A 70 -13.28 -12.99 -7.53
C ALA A 70 -14.46 -12.00 -7.58
N ASP A 71 -15.54 -12.31 -6.86
CA ASP A 71 -16.73 -11.45 -6.79
C ASP A 71 -16.39 -10.08 -6.17
N THR A 72 -15.62 -10.07 -5.08
CA THR A 72 -15.20 -8.83 -4.42
C THR A 72 -14.32 -7.98 -5.34
N ALA A 73 -13.45 -8.61 -6.15
CA ALA A 73 -12.62 -7.88 -7.10
C ALA A 73 -13.46 -7.16 -8.16
N GLU A 74 -14.52 -7.79 -8.68
CA GLU A 74 -15.45 -7.15 -9.61
C GLU A 74 -16.27 -6.04 -8.95
N GLU A 75 -16.73 -6.23 -7.70
CA GLU A 75 -17.40 -5.17 -6.94
C GLU A 75 -16.49 -3.95 -6.73
N ILE A 76 -15.22 -4.16 -6.40
CA ILE A 76 -14.24 -3.07 -6.27
C ILE A 76 -14.10 -2.32 -7.61
N LYS A 77 -13.97 -3.04 -8.74
CA LYS A 77 -13.90 -2.40 -10.07
C LYS A 77 -15.15 -1.57 -10.36
N TYR A 78 -16.33 -2.09 -10.04
CA TYR A 78 -17.59 -1.37 -10.22
C TYR A 78 -17.64 -0.08 -9.40
N VAL A 79 -17.28 -0.14 -8.11
CA VAL A 79 -17.26 1.03 -7.22
C VAL A 79 -16.25 2.07 -7.70
N LEU A 80 -15.04 1.64 -8.11
CA LEU A 80 -14.01 2.55 -8.61
C LEU A 80 -14.45 3.22 -9.92
N ARG A 81 -14.99 2.48 -10.89
CA ARG A 81 -15.55 3.08 -12.13
C ARG A 81 -16.63 4.10 -11.83
N THR A 82 -17.55 3.77 -10.92
CA THR A 82 -18.63 4.67 -10.51
C THR A 82 -18.06 5.95 -9.88
N ASN A 83 -17.09 5.83 -8.97
CA ASN A 83 -16.48 6.98 -8.31
C ASN A 83 -15.62 7.84 -9.26
N HIS A 84 -15.13 7.27 -10.35
CA HIS A 84 -14.27 7.93 -11.34
C HIS A 84 -15.05 8.35 -12.59
N ASP A 85 -16.38 8.21 -12.60
CA ASP A 85 -17.26 8.50 -13.74
C ASP A 85 -16.86 7.78 -15.05
N ILE A 86 -16.38 6.53 -14.95
CA ILE A 86 -15.94 5.72 -16.09
C ILE A 86 -17.09 4.87 -16.62
N THR A 87 -17.59 5.18 -17.81
CA THR A 87 -18.63 4.39 -18.50
C THR A 87 -18.06 3.42 -19.54
N ASP A 88 -16.86 3.70 -20.06
CA ASP A 88 -16.14 2.86 -21.02
C ASP A 88 -15.05 2.08 -20.29
N HIS A 89 -15.26 0.76 -20.13
CA HIS A 89 -14.34 -0.11 -19.38
C HIS A 89 -12.92 -0.18 -19.96
N SER A 90 -12.72 0.21 -21.23
CA SER A 90 -11.38 0.28 -21.82
C SER A 90 -10.54 1.46 -21.29
N LYS A 91 -11.17 2.39 -20.55
CA LYS A 91 -10.55 3.59 -19.98
C LYS A 91 -10.33 3.50 -18.47
N ASP A 92 -10.35 2.31 -17.90
CA ASP A 92 -10.02 2.11 -16.49
C ASP A 92 -8.64 2.73 -16.18
N ASP A 93 -8.61 3.67 -15.24
CA ASP A 93 -7.40 4.36 -14.75
C ASP A 93 -6.81 3.69 -13.50
N PHE A 94 -7.38 2.55 -13.10
CA PHE A 94 -6.97 1.75 -11.95
C PHE A 94 -6.80 0.28 -12.36
N ARG A 95 -6.15 -0.50 -11.48
CA ARG A 95 -6.03 -1.95 -11.64
C ARG A 95 -6.39 -2.65 -10.34
N VAL A 96 -7.24 -3.67 -10.45
CA VAL A 96 -7.53 -4.61 -9.36
C VAL A 96 -6.87 -5.94 -9.71
N SER A 97 -5.93 -6.37 -8.87
CA SER A 97 -5.23 -7.65 -9.00
C SER A 97 -5.42 -8.47 -7.73
N THR A 98 -5.63 -9.77 -7.87
CA THR A 98 -5.65 -10.71 -6.75
C THR A 98 -4.24 -11.21 -6.44
N MET A 99 -4.06 -11.83 -5.27
CA MET A 99 -2.78 -12.50 -4.96
C MET A 99 -2.49 -13.63 -5.94
N GLU A 100 -3.52 -14.34 -6.42
CA GLU A 100 -3.37 -15.39 -7.43
C GLU A 100 -2.83 -14.83 -8.76
N ASP A 101 -3.35 -13.69 -9.22
CA ASP A 101 -2.86 -13.01 -10.44
C ASP A 101 -1.40 -12.60 -10.30
N MET A 102 -1.02 -12.12 -9.12
CA MET A 102 0.35 -11.74 -8.81
C MET A 102 1.30 -12.94 -8.86
N MET A 103 0.89 -14.09 -8.30
CA MET A 103 1.66 -15.33 -8.33
C MET A 103 1.85 -15.85 -9.77
N LYS A 104 0.82 -15.79 -10.61
CA LYS A 104 0.90 -16.22 -12.03
C LYS A 104 1.86 -15.37 -12.86
N THR A 105 2.10 -14.11 -12.49
CA THR A 105 3.00 -13.22 -13.23
C THR A 105 4.48 -13.49 -12.91
N LEU A 106 4.78 -14.27 -11.87
CA LEU A 106 6.14 -14.58 -11.42
C LEU A 106 6.68 -15.94 -11.92
N THR A 107 5.83 -16.73 -12.58
CA THR A 107 6.16 -18.03 -13.20
C THR A 107 6.06 -17.94 -14.70
#